data_AF-A0A0M6XUB6-F1
#
_entry.id   AF-A0A0M6XUB6-F1
#
_cell.length_a   1.000
_cell.length_b   1.000
_cell.length_c   1.000
_cell.angle_alpha   90.00
_cell.angle_beta   90.00
_cell.angle_gamma   90.00
#
_symmetry.space_group_name_H-M   'P 1'
#
loop_
_entity.id
_entity.type
_entity.pdbx_description
1 polymer ?
#
loop_
_entity_poly.entity_id
_entity_poly.type
_entity_poly.pdbx_seq_one_letter_code
_entity_poly.pdbx_strand_id
1 'polypeptide(L)'
;MQRHFVAFYRGRGTLADRIVQYATRSPFSHCELIRAATPPRLGEVATCLSASGRDGGVRIKDIELTPDKWCIYEVTWAPRGTWERAEARLGEPYELWSMVLSQLFNFRRQARGRWFCSELVAHALRLDMPHFYAPGDLLRAIRDHTDTWNDARASFADGEPDGLIG
;
A
#
# COMPACT_ATOMS: atom_id res chain seq x y z
N MET A 1 11.26 -7.41 14.96
CA MET A 1 10.23 -7.53 13.89
C MET A 1 10.55 -6.50 12.81
N GLN A 2 10.48 -6.86 11.53
CA GLN A 2 10.60 -5.87 10.45
C GLN A 2 9.28 -5.09 10.37
N ARG A 3 9.36 -3.76 10.52
CA ARG A 3 8.23 -2.86 10.36
C ARG A 3 8.10 -2.51 8.89
N HIS A 4 6.87 -2.45 8.39
CA HIS A 4 6.60 -2.07 7.00
C HIS A 4 5.76 -0.80 7.00
N PHE A 5 6.02 0.07 6.04
CA PHE A 5 5.32 1.33 5.89
C PHE A 5 4.82 1.49 4.47
N VAL A 6 3.64 2.08 4.32
CA VAL A 6 3.06 2.41 3.02
C VAL A 6 2.79 3.90 3.00
N ALA A 7 3.31 4.58 1.98
CA ALA A 7 3.00 5.97 1.72
C ALA A 7 1.85 6.09 0.73
N PHE A 8 0.87 6.95 1.03
CA PHE A 8 -0.27 7.24 0.18
C PHE A 8 -0.17 8.67 -0.33
N TYR A 9 -0.26 8.84 -1.64
CA TYR A 9 -0.21 10.12 -2.31
C TYR A 9 -1.62 10.74 -2.39
N ARG A 10 -1.76 11.93 -1.80
CA ARG A 10 -2.99 12.74 -1.79
C ARG A 10 -2.88 14.05 -2.61
N GLY A 11 -1.77 14.24 -3.32
CA GLY A 11 -1.56 15.42 -4.16
C GLY A 11 -2.53 15.46 -5.34
N ARG A 12 -2.89 16.67 -5.79
CA ARG A 12 -3.79 16.90 -6.95
C ARG A 12 -3.05 17.00 -8.29
N GLY A 13 -1.92 16.31 -8.42
CA GLY A 13 -0.94 16.53 -9.50
C GLY A 13 -1.50 16.49 -10.92
N THR A 14 -1.48 15.30 -11.52
CA THR A 14 -1.83 15.05 -12.92
C THR A 14 -3.34 14.86 -13.13
N LEU A 15 -3.82 14.94 -14.38
CA LEU A 15 -5.22 14.62 -14.71
C LEU A 15 -5.60 13.19 -14.31
N ALA A 16 -4.66 12.24 -14.44
CA ALA A 16 -4.85 10.86 -14.00
C ALA A 16 -5.12 10.77 -12.48
N ASP A 17 -4.43 11.57 -11.67
CA ASP A 17 -4.66 11.59 -10.22
C ASP A 17 -6.09 12.02 -9.90
N ARG A 18 -6.59 13.05 -10.60
CA ARG A 18 -7.96 13.57 -10.43
C ARG A 18 -9.00 12.54 -10.84
N ILE A 19 -8.75 11.79 -11.92
CA ILE A 19 -9.64 10.72 -12.37
C ILE A 19 -9.72 9.61 -11.32
N VAL A 20 -8.57 9.14 -10.81
CA VAL A 20 -8.54 8.10 -9.77
C VAL A 20 -9.24 8.58 -8.50
N GLN A 21 -8.94 9.80 -8.04
CA GLN A 21 -9.57 10.38 -6.85
C GLN A 21 -11.10 10.46 -7.00
N TYR A 22 -11.58 10.89 -8.17
CA TYR A 22 -13.02 10.99 -8.45
C TYR A 22 -13.68 9.62 -8.54
N ALA A 23 -13.12 8.70 -9.33
CA ALA A 23 -13.68 7.37 -9.56
C ALA A 23 -13.74 6.54 -8.28
N THR A 24 -12.71 6.64 -7.45
CA THR A 24 -12.59 5.89 -6.19
C THR A 24 -13.19 6.62 -5.00
N ARG A 25 -13.72 7.85 -5.21
CA ARG A 25 -14.26 8.74 -4.17
C ARG A 25 -13.29 8.89 -2.98
N SER A 26 -12.00 8.96 -3.27
CA SER A 26 -10.92 8.97 -2.29
C SER A 26 -9.96 10.12 -2.56
N PRO A 27 -9.35 10.75 -1.54
CA PRO A 27 -8.31 11.75 -1.77
C PRO A 27 -7.00 11.15 -2.28
N PHE A 28 -6.86 9.82 -2.26
CA PHE A 28 -5.62 9.13 -2.62
C PHE A 28 -5.64 8.63 -4.06
N SER A 29 -4.61 8.94 -4.84
CA SER A 29 -4.47 8.46 -6.22
C SER A 29 -3.35 7.45 -6.43
N HIS A 30 -2.42 7.33 -5.48
CA HIS A 30 -1.26 6.46 -5.61
C HIS A 30 -0.74 5.99 -4.25
N CYS A 31 -0.03 4.87 -4.20
CA CYS A 31 0.64 4.39 -3.00
C CYS A 31 1.98 3.72 -3.30
N GLU A 32 2.86 3.73 -2.31
CA GLU A 32 4.25 3.25 -2.38
C GLU A 32 4.57 2.41 -1.14
N LEU A 33 5.19 1.25 -1.34
CA LEU A 33 5.79 0.48 -0.24
C LEU A 33 7.15 1.10 0.11
N ILE A 34 7.42 1.36 1.39
CA ILE A 34 8.65 2.01 1.82
C ILE A 34 9.64 0.98 2.37
N ARG A 35 10.89 1.04 1.92
CA ARG A 35 12.01 0.31 2.52
C ARG A 35 12.55 1.08 3.72
N ALA A 36 12.08 0.77 4.92
CA ALA A 36 12.61 1.38 6.14
C ALA A 36 12.60 0.40 7.32
N ALA A 37 13.67 0.42 8.11
CA ALA A 37 13.74 -0.32 9.38
C ALA A 37 13.08 0.44 10.54
N THR A 38 12.98 1.77 10.42
CA THR A 38 12.38 2.70 11.38
C THR A 38 11.27 3.51 10.71
N PRO A 39 10.34 4.11 11.47
CA PRO A 39 9.32 4.99 10.91
C PRO A 39 9.97 6.13 10.10
N PRO A 40 9.67 6.27 8.80
CA PRO A 40 10.15 7.37 8.00
C PRO A 40 9.45 8.66 8.40
N ARG A 41 10.17 9.79 8.40
CA ARG A 41 9.57 11.10 8.69
C ARG A 41 9.08 11.74 7.39
N LEU A 42 7.97 12.48 7.48
CA LEU A 42 7.54 13.31 6.36
C LEU A 42 8.60 14.40 6.08
N GLY A 43 8.87 14.64 4.81
CA GLY A 43 9.96 15.51 4.34
C GLY A 43 11.30 14.79 4.14
N GLU A 44 11.41 13.50 4.47
CA GLU A 44 12.60 12.71 4.16
C GLU A 44 12.50 12.03 2.79
N VAL A 45 13.67 11.74 2.22
CA VAL A 45 13.80 10.86 1.07
C VAL A 45 13.72 9.42 1.54
N ALA A 46 12.79 8.65 0.98
CA ALA A 46 12.62 7.24 1.26
C ALA A 46 12.72 6.42 -0.03
N THR A 47 13.33 5.24 0.06
CA THR A 47 13.33 4.27 -1.04
C THR A 47 11.98 3.59 -1.10
N CYS A 48 11.25 3.86 -2.17
CA CYS A 48 9.89 3.41 -2.40
C CYS A 48 9.81 2.39 -3.53
N LEU A 49 8.87 1.45 -3.43
CA LEU A 49 8.58 0.45 -4.45
C LEU A 49 7.09 0.41 -4.74
N SER A 50 6.75 0.62 -6.01
CA SER A 50 5.38 0.48 -6.51
C SER A 50 5.36 0.34 -8.02
N ALA A 51 4.17 0.05 -8.55
CA ALA A 51 3.87 0.19 -9.97
C ALA A 51 3.40 1.63 -10.25
N SER A 52 3.98 2.36 -11.20
CA SER A 52 3.36 3.63 -11.61
C SER A 52 3.44 3.91 -13.10
N GLY A 53 2.30 4.37 -13.64
CA GLY A 53 2.14 4.65 -15.06
C GLY A 53 2.98 5.81 -15.57
N ARG A 54 3.46 6.67 -14.67
CA ARG A 54 4.39 7.76 -15.04
C ARG A 54 5.76 7.23 -15.43
N ASP A 55 6.15 6.09 -14.87
CA ASP A 55 7.46 5.47 -15.14
C ASP A 55 7.28 4.09 -15.82
N GLY A 56 6.08 3.79 -16.33
CA GLY A 56 5.81 2.66 -17.23
C GLY A 56 5.65 1.27 -16.59
N GLY A 57 5.89 1.11 -15.29
CA GLY A 57 5.87 -0.21 -14.66
C GLY A 57 6.17 -0.22 -13.17
N VAL A 58 6.40 -1.44 -12.65
CA VAL A 58 6.93 -1.69 -11.31
C VAL A 58 8.37 -1.23 -11.22
N ARG A 59 8.66 -0.40 -10.21
CA ARG A 59 9.96 0.21 -10.02
C ARG A 59 10.30 0.39 -8.54
N ILE A 60 11.58 0.62 -8.29
CA ILE A 60 12.09 1.23 -7.06
C ILE A 60 12.51 2.66 -7.39
N LYS A 61 12.16 3.62 -6.53
CA LYS A 61 12.50 5.04 -6.69
C LYS A 61 12.67 5.70 -5.33
N ASP A 62 13.69 6.54 -5.20
CA ASP A 62 13.82 7.42 -4.04
C ASP A 62 12.86 8.60 -4.19
N ILE A 63 12.01 8.81 -3.18
CA ILE A 63 10.94 9.81 -3.19
C ILE A 63 11.03 10.65 -1.92
N GLU A 64 11.02 11.97 -2.07
CA GLU A 64 10.81 12.90 -0.97
C GLU A 64 9.33 12.90 -0.54
N LEU A 65 9.06 12.40 0.67
CA LEU A 65 7.72 12.21 1.20
C LEU A 65 7.17 13.50 1.84
N THR A 66 6.97 14.54 1.02
CA THR A 66 6.55 15.85 1.52
C THR A 66 5.18 15.82 2.25
N PRO A 67 5.03 16.50 3.40
CA PRO A 67 3.82 16.44 4.23
C PRO A 67 2.52 16.88 3.53
N ASP A 68 2.62 17.77 2.54
CA ASP A 68 1.50 18.31 1.77
C ASP A 68 0.91 17.27 0.80
N LYS A 69 1.72 16.31 0.36
CA LYS A 69 1.35 15.34 -0.69
C LYS A 69 1.25 13.91 -0.21
N TRP A 70 1.88 13.57 0.90
CA TRP A 70 1.99 12.19 1.36
C TRP A 70 1.43 11.99 2.76
N CYS A 71 0.89 10.80 2.98
CA CYS A 71 0.58 10.26 4.30
C CYS A 71 1.28 8.91 4.44
N ILE A 72 1.93 8.67 5.57
CA ILE A 72 2.66 7.42 5.83
C ILE A 72 1.84 6.63 6.85
N TYR A 73 1.64 5.34 6.59
CA TYR A 73 0.97 4.42 7.50
C TYR A 73 1.87 3.22 7.78
N GLU A 74 1.93 2.83 9.04
CA GLU A 74 2.58 1.59 9.45
C GLU A 74 1.66 0.40 9.22
N VAL A 75 2.24 -0.71 8.79
CA VAL A 75 1.55 -2.00 8.61
C VAL A 75 2.17 -3.02 9.57
N THR A 76 1.64 -3.10 10.78
CA THR A 76 2.21 -3.87 11.90
C THR A 76 2.11 -5.39 11.71
N TRP A 77 1.17 -5.83 10.88
CA TRP A 77 0.88 -7.24 10.57
C TRP A 77 1.55 -7.74 9.29
N ALA A 78 2.26 -6.87 8.56
CA ALA A 78 2.82 -7.20 7.26
C ALA A 78 3.71 -8.46 7.33
N PRO A 79 3.54 -9.44 6.42
CA PRO A 79 4.31 -10.68 6.49
C PRO A 79 5.79 -10.42 6.20
N ARG A 80 6.68 -11.28 6.71
CA ARG A 80 8.08 -11.31 6.24
C ARG A 80 8.11 -11.51 4.73
N GLY A 81 9.09 -10.92 4.04
CA GLY A 81 9.17 -11.02 2.58
C GLY A 81 8.28 -10.04 1.82
N THR A 82 7.66 -9.05 2.49
CA THR A 82 6.73 -8.10 1.83
C THR A 82 7.45 -7.29 0.76
N TRP A 83 8.63 -6.75 1.08
CA TRP A 83 9.45 -6.04 0.10
C TRP A 83 9.84 -6.95 -1.06
N GLU A 84 10.37 -8.13 -0.76
CA GLU A 84 10.88 -9.10 -1.71
C GLU A 84 9.79 -9.60 -2.67
N ARG A 85 8.54 -9.74 -2.20
CA ARG A 85 7.39 -10.08 -3.05
C ARG A 85 7.09 -8.98 -4.07
N ALA A 86 7.18 -7.71 -3.66
CA ALA A 86 6.96 -6.59 -4.56
C ALA A 86 8.15 -6.44 -5.52
N GLU A 87 9.37 -6.64 -5.03
CA GLU A 87 10.63 -6.58 -5.78
C GLU A 87 10.71 -7.65 -6.86
N ALA A 88 10.17 -8.84 -6.62
CA ALA A 88 10.06 -9.91 -7.61
C ALA A 88 9.22 -9.52 -8.85
N ARG A 89 8.50 -8.39 -8.82
CA ARG A 89 7.68 -7.85 -9.91
C ARG A 89 8.35 -6.71 -10.67
N LEU A 90 9.60 -6.36 -10.35
CA LEU A 90 10.31 -5.25 -10.99
C LEU A 90 10.33 -5.38 -12.51
N GLY A 91 10.08 -4.26 -13.18
CA GLY A 91 10.04 -4.19 -14.64
C GLY A 91 8.75 -4.70 -15.28
N GLU A 92 7.83 -5.31 -14.52
CA GLU A 92 6.51 -5.65 -15.06
C GLU A 92 5.73 -4.37 -15.43
N PRO A 93 5.05 -4.32 -16.58
CA PRO A 93 4.43 -3.11 -17.11
C PRO A 93 3.24 -2.62 -16.28
N TYR A 94 2.95 -1.31 -16.41
CA TYR A 94 1.87 -0.65 -15.68
C TYR A 94 0.53 -0.61 -16.44
N GLU A 95 -0.58 -0.75 -15.70
CA GLU A 95 -1.94 -0.71 -16.21
C GLU A 95 -2.75 0.52 -15.88
N LEU A 96 -2.81 1.48 -16.82
CA LEU A 96 -3.73 2.62 -16.70
C LEU A 96 -5.12 2.33 -17.31
N TRP A 97 -5.17 1.68 -18.48
CA TRP A 97 -6.38 1.63 -19.32
C TRP A 97 -7.39 0.54 -18.93
N SER A 98 -6.91 -0.64 -18.55
CA SER A 98 -7.77 -1.75 -18.11
C SER A 98 -8.47 -1.44 -16.78
N MET A 99 -7.86 -0.62 -15.91
CA MET A 99 -8.44 -0.17 -14.65
C MET A 99 -9.50 0.94 -14.82
N VAL A 100 -9.23 1.97 -15.63
CA VAL A 100 -10.24 3.02 -15.89
C VAL A 100 -11.50 2.37 -16.48
N LEU A 101 -11.35 1.42 -17.40
CA LEU A 101 -12.48 0.65 -17.91
C LEU A 101 -13.07 -0.33 -16.87
N SER A 102 -12.30 -1.03 -16.05
CA SER A 102 -12.85 -1.99 -15.07
C SER A 102 -13.58 -1.32 -13.91
N GLN A 103 -13.11 -0.15 -13.47
CA GLN A 103 -13.73 0.69 -12.44
C GLN A 103 -14.98 1.41 -12.98
N LEU A 104 -14.98 1.86 -14.24
CA LEU A 104 -16.17 2.47 -14.88
C LEU A 104 -17.20 1.46 -15.36
N PHE A 105 -16.80 0.26 -15.83
CA PHE A 105 -17.68 -0.74 -16.43
C PHE A 105 -17.85 -2.02 -15.61
N ASN A 106 -17.40 -2.05 -14.35
CA ASN A 106 -17.50 -3.21 -13.45
C ASN A 106 -16.87 -4.50 -14.02
N PHE A 107 -15.98 -4.37 -15.02
CA PHE A 107 -15.32 -5.49 -15.71
C PHE A 107 -14.03 -5.88 -14.99
N ARG A 108 -14.21 -6.58 -13.88
CA ARG A 108 -13.21 -6.95 -12.88
C ARG A 108 -12.30 -8.09 -13.37
N ARG A 109 -11.38 -7.79 -14.29
CA ARG A 109 -10.36 -8.76 -14.73
C ARG A 109 -8.95 -8.23 -14.48
N GLN A 110 -8.17 -9.01 -13.73
CA GLN A 110 -6.73 -8.86 -13.68
C GLN A 110 -6.14 -9.19 -15.06
N ALA A 111 -5.42 -8.24 -15.66
CA ALA A 111 -4.57 -8.56 -16.81
C ALA A 111 -3.28 -9.18 -16.28
N ARG A 112 -2.95 -10.41 -16.70
CA ARG A 112 -1.71 -11.08 -16.27
C ARG A 112 -0.49 -10.23 -16.67
N GLY A 113 0.44 -10.03 -15.73
CA GLY A 113 1.74 -9.38 -15.95
C GLY A 113 1.69 -7.86 -16.01
N ARG A 114 0.73 -7.24 -15.32
CA ARG A 114 0.28 -5.88 -15.59
C ARG A 114 -0.25 -5.30 -14.25
N TRP A 115 0.54 -4.44 -13.58
CA TRP A 115 0.32 -4.07 -12.17
C TRP A 115 -0.13 -2.62 -11.97
N PHE A 116 -1.06 -2.42 -11.03
CA PHE A 116 -1.38 -1.12 -10.45
C PHE A 116 -0.69 -0.90 -9.10
N CYS A 117 -0.57 0.35 -8.65
CA CYS A 117 0.17 0.69 -7.43
C CYS A 117 -0.41 -0.01 -6.19
N SER A 118 -1.71 0.13 -5.93
CA SER A 118 -2.36 -0.51 -4.78
C SER A 118 -2.53 -2.01 -4.95
N GLU A 119 -2.65 -2.52 -6.17
CA GLU A 119 -2.65 -3.98 -6.42
C GLU A 119 -1.31 -4.59 -6.03
N LEU A 120 -0.20 -3.99 -6.46
CA LEU A 120 1.13 -4.49 -6.12
C LEU A 120 1.37 -4.45 -4.61
N VAL A 121 1.00 -3.34 -3.95
CA VAL A 121 1.14 -3.22 -2.49
C VAL A 121 0.23 -4.23 -1.77
N ALA A 122 -1.03 -4.40 -2.20
CA ALA A 122 -1.95 -5.40 -1.65
C ALA A 122 -1.41 -6.83 -1.83
N HIS A 123 -0.86 -7.15 -2.99
CA HIS A 123 -0.21 -8.43 -3.28
C HIS A 123 1.01 -8.67 -2.38
N ALA A 124 1.85 -7.64 -2.22
CA ALA A 124 3.01 -7.67 -1.35
C ALA A 124 2.59 -7.94 0.11
N LEU A 125 1.48 -7.34 0.55
CA LEU A 125 0.91 -7.54 1.89
C LEU A 125 0.14 -8.86 2.06
N ARG A 126 -0.08 -9.63 0.98
CA ARG A 126 -0.93 -10.84 0.98
C ARG A 126 -2.39 -10.56 1.36
N LEU A 127 -2.92 -9.42 0.94
CA LEU A 127 -4.37 -9.18 0.99
C LEU A 127 -5.07 -10.00 -0.10
N ASP A 128 -6.28 -10.46 0.22
CA ASP A 128 -7.09 -11.23 -0.70
C ASP A 128 -7.59 -10.37 -1.86
N MET A 129 -7.61 -10.94 -3.06
CA MET A 129 -8.08 -10.29 -4.29
C MET A 129 -7.47 -8.89 -4.50
N PRO A 130 -6.13 -8.77 -4.61
CA PRO A 130 -5.41 -7.48 -4.58
C PRO A 130 -5.84 -6.49 -5.67
N HIS A 131 -6.35 -6.99 -6.80
CA HIS A 131 -6.82 -6.20 -7.94
C HIS A 131 -8.11 -5.39 -7.67
N PHE A 132 -8.80 -5.62 -6.54
CA PHE A 132 -9.97 -4.82 -6.16
C PHE A 132 -9.64 -3.55 -5.40
N TYR A 133 -8.46 -3.47 -4.79
CA TYR A 133 -8.14 -2.34 -3.95
C TYR A 133 -7.77 -1.14 -4.79
N ALA A 134 -8.59 -0.08 -4.75
CA ALA A 134 -8.11 1.26 -5.06
C ALA A 134 -7.19 1.76 -3.92
N PRO A 135 -6.43 2.86 -4.11
CA PRO A 135 -5.56 3.39 -3.06
C PRO A 135 -6.33 3.73 -1.77
N GLY A 136 -7.55 4.26 -1.88
CA GLY A 136 -8.42 4.51 -0.73
C GLY A 136 -8.88 3.24 -0.01
N ASP A 137 -9.24 2.20 -0.76
CA ASP A 137 -9.71 0.92 -0.21
C ASP A 137 -8.55 0.18 0.47
N LEU A 138 -7.36 0.22 -0.13
CA LEU A 138 -6.15 -0.35 0.45
C LEU A 138 -5.83 0.30 1.79
N LEU A 139 -5.91 1.63 1.89
CA LEU A 139 -5.68 2.32 3.16
C LEU A 139 -6.68 1.88 4.23
N ARG A 140 -7.96 1.72 3.85
CA ARG A 140 -9.00 1.24 4.77
C ARG A 140 -8.68 -0.16 5.28
N ALA A 141 -8.37 -1.09 4.36
CA ALA A 141 -7.99 -2.45 4.72
C ALA A 141 -6.75 -2.48 5.64
N ILE A 142 -5.72 -1.66 5.36
CA ILE A 142 -4.55 -1.56 6.23
C ILE A 142 -4.93 -1.12 7.65
N ARG A 143 -5.80 -0.12 7.80
CA ARG A 143 -6.25 0.36 9.10
C ARG A 143 -7.04 -0.71 9.85
N ASP A 144 -8.06 -1.27 9.22
CA ASP A 144 -8.94 -2.28 9.83
C ASP A 144 -8.13 -3.49 10.34
N HIS A 145 -7.17 -3.97 9.54
CA HIS A 145 -6.28 -5.07 9.93
C HIS A 145 -5.29 -4.66 11.04
N THR A 146 -4.79 -3.42 11.02
CA THR A 146 -3.85 -2.92 12.04
C THR A 146 -4.53 -2.77 13.39
N ASP A 147 -5.74 -2.20 13.41
CA ASP A 147 -6.53 -2.04 14.63
C ASP A 147 -6.87 -3.42 15.22
N THR A 148 -7.40 -4.33 14.39
CA THR A 148 -7.68 -5.71 14.81
C THR A 148 -6.43 -6.43 15.36
N TRP A 149 -5.28 -6.26 14.71
CA TRP A 149 -4.02 -6.85 15.16
C TRP A 149 -3.55 -6.28 16.49
N ASN A 150 -3.67 -4.97 16.69
CA ASN A 150 -3.28 -4.31 17.93
C ASN A 150 -4.19 -4.71 19.09
N ASP A 151 -5.51 -4.77 18.86
CA ASP A 151 -6.50 -5.19 19.86
C ASP A 151 -6.27 -6.64 20.30
N ALA A 152 -6.02 -7.54 19.34
CA ALA A 152 -5.69 -8.93 19.64
C ALA A 152 -4.41 -9.01 20.50
N ARG A 153 -3.36 -8.28 20.14
CA ARG A 153 -2.10 -8.25 20.90
C ARG A 153 -2.26 -7.71 22.31
N ALA A 154 -3.06 -6.66 22.51
CA ALA A 154 -3.35 -6.12 23.84
C ALA A 154 -4.08 -7.16 24.69
N SER A 155 -5.10 -7.82 24.12
CA SER A 155 -5.87 -8.87 24.80
C SER A 155 -5.02 -10.06 25.24
N PHE A 156 -3.96 -10.41 24.50
CA PHE A 156 -3.01 -11.45 24.92
C PHE A 156 -1.96 -10.96 25.93
N ALA A 157 -1.60 -9.67 25.90
CA ALA A 157 -0.63 -9.10 26.84
C ALA A 157 -1.23 -8.92 28.25
N ASP A 158 -2.54 -8.61 28.33
CA ASP A 158 -3.28 -8.47 29.59
C ASP A 158 -3.70 -9.83 30.20
N GLY A 159 -3.38 -10.94 29.52
CA GLY A 159 -3.77 -12.31 29.87
C GLY A 159 -2.70 -13.18 30.53
N GLU A 160 -1.52 -12.65 30.85
CA GLU A 160 -0.54 -13.36 31.70
C GLU A 160 -1.02 -13.32 33.16
N PRO A 161 -1.39 -14.47 33.78
CA PRO A 161 -1.66 -14.50 35.21
C PRO A 161 -0.34 -14.36 35.96
N ASP A 162 -0.09 -13.17 36.50
CA ASP A 162 0.90 -12.95 37.53
C ASP A 162 0.64 -13.93 38.70
N GLY A 163 1.51 -14.93 38.84
CA GLY A 163 1.72 -15.65 40.10
C GLY A 163 0.90 -16.92 40.34
N LEU A 164 1.23 -18.02 39.66
CA LEU A 164 1.05 -19.37 40.21
C LEU A 164 2.21 -20.30 39.81
N ILE A 165 3.43 -19.94 40.22
CA ILE A 165 4.52 -20.88 40.48
C ILE A 165 5.52 -20.17 41.39
N GLY A 166 5.50 -20.55 42.67
CA GLY A 166 6.37 -20.03 43.73
C GLY A 166 5.92 -20.56 45.07
#